data_AF-A0A6L6VGA8-F1
#
_entry.id   AF-A0A6L6VGA8-F1
#
_cell.length_a   1.000
_cell.length_b   1.000
_cell.length_c   1.000
_cell.angle_alpha   90.00
_cell.angle_beta   90.00
_cell.angle_gamma   90.00
#
_symmetry.space_group_name_H-M   'P 1'
#
loop_
_entity.id
_entity.type
_entity.pdbx_description
1 polymer ?
#
loop_
_entity_poly.entity_id
_entity_poly.type
_entity_poly.pdbx_seq_one_letter_code
_entity_poly.pdbx_strand_id
1 'polypeptide(L)'
;MFKLVPTLTAWWPVSVLEPDTDNPGKLKEETFDVELVIRGKDELKPYDDKRAELVKQLPTAEEFAADYKAASAKADEIRKQIEAHDQSMFHLMVSNWRGVIDANDQPLPFSADNLDMALGLDRIRVGLNRAYEEAVSNDKARLGNSKALH
;
A
#
# COMPACT_ATOMS: atom_id res chain seq x y z
N MET A 1 5.94 -0.11 -31.98
CA MET A 1 4.47 -0.24 -32.10
C MET A 1 3.91 -0.33 -30.68
N PHE A 2 2.95 0.52 -30.31
CA PHE A 2 2.32 0.50 -28.98
C PHE A 2 1.12 -0.46 -28.98
N LYS A 3 0.96 -1.26 -27.91
CA LYS A 3 -0.18 -2.17 -27.74
C LYS A 3 -1.03 -1.68 -26.57
N LEU A 4 -2.27 -1.28 -26.86
CA LEU A 4 -3.26 -1.01 -25.83
C LEU A 4 -3.69 -2.35 -25.21
N VAL A 5 -3.60 -2.46 -23.89
CA VAL A 5 -4.08 -3.62 -23.13
C VAL A 5 -5.21 -3.18 -22.20
N PRO A 6 -6.26 -3.99 -22.03
CA PRO A 6 -7.38 -3.65 -21.15
C PRO A 6 -7.00 -3.66 -19.67
N THR A 7 -5.97 -4.43 -19.31
CA THR A 7 -5.42 -4.49 -17.95
C THR A 7 -3.91 -4.50 -18.09
N LEU A 8 -3.26 -3.45 -17.61
CA LEU A 8 -1.81 -3.36 -17.57
C LEU A 8 -1.32 -3.95 -16.25
N THR A 9 -0.51 -5.00 -16.32
CA THR A 9 0.22 -5.52 -15.16
C THR A 9 1.72 -5.31 -15.31
N ALA A 10 2.41 -5.09 -14.20
CA ALA A 10 3.85 -4.90 -14.19
C ALA A 10 4.46 -5.46 -12.90
N TRP A 11 5.55 -6.23 -13.04
CA TRP A 11 6.39 -6.57 -11.90
C TRP A 11 7.18 -5.32 -11.47
N TRP A 12 7.04 -4.95 -10.20
CA TRP A 12 7.66 -3.75 -9.64
C TRP A 12 8.33 -4.07 -8.29
N PRO A 13 9.53 -3.54 -8.04
CA PRO A 13 10.21 -3.75 -6.77
C PRO A 13 9.54 -2.91 -5.67
N VAL A 14 9.44 -3.50 -4.48
CA VAL A 14 8.94 -2.88 -3.25
C VAL A 14 10.09 -2.79 -2.27
N SER A 15 10.41 -1.57 -1.84
CA SER A 15 11.35 -1.32 -0.75
C SER A 15 10.62 -1.24 0.58
N VAL A 16 11.03 -2.07 1.53
CA VAL A 16 10.53 -2.09 2.91
C VAL A 16 11.65 -1.61 3.82
N LEU A 17 11.38 -0.55 4.59
CA LEU A 17 12.30 -0.05 5.60
C LEU A 17 11.89 -0.61 6.96
N GLU A 18 12.83 -1.23 7.66
CA GLU A 18 12.63 -1.74 9.01
C GLU A 18 13.76 -1.33 9.96
N PRO A 19 13.51 -1.20 11.28
CA PRO A 19 14.57 -0.98 12.24
C PRO A 19 15.62 -2.08 12.16
N ASP A 20 16.89 -1.68 12.04
CA ASP A 20 18.01 -2.61 12.04
C ASP A 20 18.26 -3.12 13.47
N THR A 21 18.04 -4.42 13.68
CA THR A 21 18.21 -5.07 14.99
C THR A 21 19.67 -5.18 15.42
N ASP A 22 20.59 -5.22 14.45
CA ASP A 22 22.03 -5.35 14.69
C ASP A 22 22.71 -3.98 14.82
N ASN A 23 22.12 -2.93 14.21
CA ASN A 23 22.60 -1.56 14.29
C ASN A 23 21.52 -0.60 14.82
N PRO A 24 21.35 -0.50 16.16
CA PRO A 24 20.34 0.36 16.77
C PRO A 24 20.37 1.80 16.24
N GLY A 25 19.18 2.32 15.89
CA GLY A 25 19.02 3.67 15.33
C GLY A 25 19.21 3.77 13.82
N LYS A 26 19.51 2.67 13.13
CA LYS A 26 19.51 2.60 11.65
C LYS A 26 18.28 1.88 11.13
N LEU A 27 17.95 2.16 9.87
CA LEU A 27 16.96 1.41 9.11
C LEU A 27 17.70 0.48 8.13
N LYS A 28 17.23 -0.75 8.04
CA LYS A 28 17.58 -1.72 7.01
C LYS A 28 16.53 -1.63 5.90
N GLU A 29 17.00 -1.64 4.65
CA GLU A 29 16.15 -1.71 3.47
C GLU A 29 16.16 -3.14 2.94
N GLU A 30 14.98 -3.74 2.83
CA GLU A 30 14.76 -5.03 2.19
C GLU A 30 13.85 -4.86 0.99
N THR A 31 13.98 -5.75 0.00
CA THR A 31 13.22 -5.65 -1.25
C THR A 31 12.58 -6.96 -1.65
N PHE A 32 11.36 -6.87 -2.17
CA PHE A 32 10.66 -7.97 -2.83
C PHE A 32 9.92 -7.43 -4.06
N ASP A 33 9.51 -8.30 -4.98
CA ASP A 33 8.77 -7.86 -6.17
C ASP A 33 7.28 -8.17 -6.03
N VAL A 34 6.43 -7.25 -6.50
CA VAL A 34 4.99 -7.46 -6.64
C VAL A 34 4.56 -7.33 -8.08
N GLU A 35 3.54 -8.09 -8.47
CA GLU A 35 2.84 -7.86 -9.73
C GLU A 35 1.72 -6.85 -9.47
N LEU A 36 1.91 -5.63 -9.98
CA LEU A 36 0.95 -4.54 -9.86
C LEU A 36 -0.06 -4.59 -11.00
N VAL A 37 -1.33 -4.34 -10.68
CA VAL A 37 -2.41 -4.12 -11.63
C VAL A 37 -2.68 -2.62 -11.71
N ILE A 38 -2.30 -2.00 -12.81
CA ILE A 38 -2.46 -0.56 -13.03
C ILE A 38 -3.90 -0.26 -13.40
N ARG A 39 -4.62 0.43 -12.51
CA ARG A 39 -6.03 0.80 -12.66
C ARG A 39 -6.21 2.22 -13.18
N GLY A 40 -7.26 2.42 -13.96
CA GLY A 40 -7.67 3.75 -14.41
C GLY A 40 -8.30 4.57 -13.28
N LYS A 41 -8.26 5.91 -13.42
CA LYS A 41 -8.88 6.83 -12.43
C LYS A 41 -10.37 6.55 -12.22
N ASP A 42 -11.10 6.23 -13.29
CA ASP A 42 -12.54 5.94 -13.21
C ASP A 42 -12.83 4.66 -12.43
N GLU A 43 -11.94 3.65 -12.50
CA GLU A 43 -12.06 2.42 -11.71
C GLU A 43 -11.80 2.67 -10.22
N LEU A 44 -10.90 3.60 -9.88
CA LEU A 44 -10.54 3.94 -8.49
C LEU A 44 -11.50 4.93 -7.84
N LYS A 45 -12.24 5.71 -8.64
CA LYS A 45 -13.14 6.76 -8.15
C LYS A 45 -14.13 6.29 -7.06
N PRO A 46 -14.82 5.14 -7.18
CA PRO A 46 -15.75 4.70 -6.12
C PRO A 46 -15.06 4.48 -4.78
N TYR A 47 -13.79 4.06 -4.80
CA TYR A 47 -13.00 3.84 -3.60
C TYR A 47 -12.52 5.16 -3.00
N ASP A 48 -12.10 6.11 -3.83
CA ASP A 48 -11.75 7.46 -3.39
C ASP A 48 -12.97 8.17 -2.76
N ASP A 49 -14.14 8.07 -3.39
CA ASP A 49 -15.39 8.62 -2.88
C ASP A 49 -15.76 8.00 -1.52
N LYS A 50 -15.61 6.68 -1.38
CA LYS A 50 -15.89 5.97 -0.13
C LYS A 50 -14.94 6.41 0.99
N ARG A 51 -13.65 6.53 0.70
CA ARG A 51 -12.66 7.03 1.64
C ARG A 51 -12.96 8.47 2.07
N ALA A 52 -13.27 9.34 1.11
CA ALA A 52 -13.66 10.73 1.38
C ALA A 52 -14.89 10.81 2.29
N GLU A 53 -15.88 9.93 2.09
CA GLU A 53 -17.07 9.86 2.93
C GLU A 53 -16.75 9.41 4.36
N LEU A 54 -15.85 8.44 4.55
CA LEU A 54 -15.40 8.03 5.87
C LEU A 54 -14.67 9.18 6.59
N VAL A 55 -13.78 9.90 5.88
CA VAL A 55 -13.04 11.04 6.44
C VAL A 55 -13.97 12.15 6.92
N LYS A 56 -15.07 12.44 6.21
CA LYS A 56 -16.07 13.44 6.64
C LYS A 56 -16.77 13.09 7.96
N GLN A 57 -16.80 11.81 8.33
CA GLN A 57 -17.43 11.39 9.57
C GLN A 57 -16.54 11.64 10.79
N LEU A 58 -15.25 11.95 10.59
CA LEU A 58 -14.32 12.23 11.69
C LEU A 58 -14.87 13.36 12.56
N PRO A 59 -14.73 13.27 13.90
CA PRO A 59 -15.22 14.31 14.78
C PRO A 59 -14.53 15.66 14.50
N THR A 60 -15.33 16.71 14.57
CA THR A 60 -14.88 18.10 14.48
C THR A 60 -14.24 18.57 15.79
N ALA A 61 -13.51 19.69 15.74
CA ALA A 61 -12.95 20.31 16.94
C ALA A 61 -14.03 20.67 17.98
N GLU A 62 -15.23 21.03 17.54
CA GLU A 62 -16.37 21.33 18.42
C GLU A 62 -16.85 20.06 19.16
N GLU A 63 -16.95 18.92 18.48
CA GLU A 63 -17.28 17.64 19.10
C GLU A 63 -16.21 17.22 20.13
N PHE A 64 -14.93 17.43 19.84
CA PHE A 64 -13.84 17.17 20.80
C PHE A 64 -13.90 18.08 22.03
N ALA A 65 -14.28 19.35 21.85
CA ALA A 65 -14.44 20.29 22.96
C ALA A 65 -15.64 19.94 23.84
N ALA A 66 -16.72 19.40 23.25
CA ALA A 66 -17.94 19.03 23.96
C ALA A 66 -17.79 17.71 24.74
N ASP A 67 -17.26 16.66 24.10
CA ASP A 67 -17.01 15.38 24.75
C ASP A 67 -15.80 14.70 24.11
N TYR A 68 -14.64 14.93 24.71
CA TYR A 68 -13.38 14.36 24.25
C TYR A 68 -13.41 12.83 24.20
N LYS A 69 -14.03 12.16 25.18
CA LYS A 69 -14.01 10.69 25.27
C LYS A 69 -14.88 10.09 24.17
N ALA A 70 -16.09 10.60 23.98
CA ALA A 70 -16.98 10.14 22.92
C ALA A 70 -16.41 10.45 21.52
N ALA A 71 -15.87 11.66 21.32
CA ALA A 71 -15.24 12.05 20.07
C ALA A 71 -14.02 11.14 19.75
N SER A 72 -13.17 10.86 20.73
CA SER A 72 -12.02 9.96 20.54
C SER A 72 -12.45 8.54 20.15
N ALA A 73 -13.45 7.97 20.83
CA ALA A 73 -13.96 6.64 20.49
C ALA A 73 -14.56 6.59 19.07
N LYS A 74 -15.29 7.64 18.67
CA LYS A 74 -15.81 7.78 17.29
C LYS A 74 -14.67 7.92 16.27
N ALA A 75 -13.64 8.71 16.56
CA ALA A 75 -12.49 8.87 15.69
C ALA A 75 -11.74 7.54 15.48
N ASP A 76 -11.54 6.76 16.55
CA ASP A 76 -10.85 5.47 16.46
C ASP A 76 -11.62 4.45 15.62
N GLU A 77 -12.94 4.42 15.74
CA GLU A 77 -13.79 3.55 14.92
C GLU A 77 -13.73 3.95 13.44
N ILE A 78 -13.82 5.24 13.13
CA ILE A 78 -13.74 5.72 11.74
C ILE A 78 -12.35 5.49 11.15
N ARG A 79 -11.29 5.68 11.93
CA ARG A 79 -9.92 5.37 11.50
C ARG A 79 -9.75 3.90 11.13
N LYS A 80 -10.31 2.98 11.93
CA LYS A 80 -10.30 1.55 11.58
C LYS A 80 -11.04 1.27 10.28
N GLN A 81 -12.16 1.94 10.03
CA GLN A 81 -12.89 1.79 8.77
C GLN A 81 -12.11 2.34 7.57
N ILE A 82 -11.44 3.49 7.73
CA ILE A 82 -10.54 4.04 6.71
C ILE A 82 -9.40 3.07 6.45
N GLU A 83 -8.78 2.54 7.50
CA GLU A 83 -7.66 1.60 7.38
C GLU A 83 -8.08 0.30 6.68
N ALA A 84 -9.22 -0.29 7.05
CA ALA A 84 -9.75 -1.48 6.39
C ALA A 84 -10.11 -1.21 4.92
N HIS A 85 -10.67 -0.03 4.62
CA HIS A 85 -10.94 0.39 3.25
C HIS A 85 -9.64 0.53 2.45
N ASP A 86 -8.63 1.23 2.99
CA ASP A 86 -7.33 1.43 2.36
C ASP A 86 -6.59 0.07 2.18
N GLN A 87 -6.74 -0.87 3.12
CA GLN A 87 -6.22 -2.24 2.97
C GLN A 87 -6.91 -3.00 1.83
N SER A 88 -8.23 -2.90 1.71
CA SER A 88 -8.98 -3.60 0.66
C SER A 88 -8.53 -3.21 -0.76
N MET A 89 -7.99 -2.00 -0.92
CA MET A 89 -7.47 -1.50 -2.19
C MET A 89 -6.28 -2.30 -2.68
N PHE A 90 -5.41 -2.80 -1.79
CA PHE A 90 -4.24 -3.57 -2.21
C PHE A 90 -4.62 -4.87 -2.92
N HIS A 91 -5.77 -5.47 -2.59
CA HIS A 91 -6.29 -6.66 -3.31
C HIS A 91 -6.70 -6.35 -4.76
N LEU A 92 -6.94 -5.08 -5.10
CA LEU A 92 -7.23 -4.65 -6.47
C LEU A 92 -5.98 -4.35 -7.28
N MET A 93 -4.90 -3.99 -6.57
CA MET A 93 -3.65 -3.46 -7.12
C MET A 93 -2.53 -4.49 -7.13
N VAL A 94 -2.59 -5.54 -6.32
CA VAL A 94 -1.54 -6.58 -6.20
C VAL A 94 -2.15 -7.93 -6.60
N SER A 95 -1.65 -8.52 -7.68
CA SER A 95 -2.11 -9.85 -8.16
C SER A 95 -1.16 -10.98 -7.80
N ASN A 96 0.09 -10.67 -7.45
CA ASN A 96 1.11 -11.66 -7.11
C ASN A 96 2.30 -11.01 -6.38
N TRP A 97 3.20 -11.83 -5.83
CA TRP A 97 4.51 -11.40 -5.35
C TRP A 97 5.58 -12.48 -5.55
N ARG A 98 6.86 -12.11 -5.39
CA ARG A 98 7.98 -13.05 -5.32
C ARG A 98 9.11 -12.46 -4.47
N GLY A 99 9.96 -13.32 -3.94
CA GLY A 99 11.05 -12.91 -3.05
C GLY A 99 10.62 -12.68 -1.60
N VAL A 100 9.43 -13.18 -1.21
CA VAL A 100 8.96 -13.16 0.18
C VAL A 100 9.21 -14.52 0.82
N ILE A 101 9.83 -14.51 1.99
CA ILE A 101 10.09 -15.71 2.82
C ILE A 101 9.51 -15.53 4.21
N ASP A 102 9.19 -16.63 4.87
CA ASP A 102 8.74 -16.65 6.26
C ASP A 102 9.92 -16.69 7.25
N ALA A 103 9.61 -16.74 8.54
CA ALA A 103 10.62 -16.80 9.62
C ALA A 103 11.43 -18.11 9.65
N ASN A 104 11.06 -19.13 8.87
CA ASN A 104 11.76 -20.40 8.73
C ASN A 104 12.51 -20.49 7.38
N ASP A 105 12.75 -19.34 6.74
CA ASP A 105 13.38 -19.22 5.42
C ASP A 105 12.62 -19.97 4.31
N GLN A 106 11.32 -20.22 4.48
CA GLN A 106 10.51 -20.88 3.46
C GLN A 106 9.84 -19.83 2.57
N PRO A 107 9.73 -20.07 1.25
CA PRO A 107 8.99 -19.19 0.36
C PRO A 107 7.55 -19.01 0.86
N LEU A 108 7.13 -17.76 1.06
CA LEU A 108 5.75 -17.41 1.37
C LEU A 108 5.01 -17.14 0.06
N PRO A 109 4.20 -18.08 -0.47
CA PRO A 109 3.52 -17.88 -1.75
C PRO A 109 2.47 -16.78 -1.64
N PHE A 110 2.15 -16.15 -2.76
CA PHE A 110 1.06 -15.18 -2.79
C PHE A 110 -0.29 -15.87 -2.57
N SER A 111 -1.09 -15.31 -1.67
CA SER A 111 -2.50 -15.64 -1.45
C SER A 111 -3.20 -14.43 -0.83
N ALA A 112 -4.53 -14.39 -0.88
CA ALA A 112 -5.30 -13.33 -0.21
C ALA A 112 -4.99 -13.29 1.30
N ASP A 113 -4.94 -14.46 1.96
CA ASP A 113 -4.65 -14.58 3.39
C ASP A 113 -3.22 -14.09 3.73
N ASN A 114 -2.23 -14.42 2.89
CA ASN A 114 -0.85 -13.97 3.10
C ASN A 114 -0.70 -12.47 2.83
N LEU A 115 -1.43 -11.94 1.85
CA LEU A 115 -1.50 -10.50 1.61
C LEU A 115 -2.14 -9.80 2.82
N ASP A 116 -3.26 -10.29 3.35
CA ASP A 116 -3.92 -9.74 4.55
C ASP A 116 -2.99 -9.74 5.77
N MET A 117 -2.28 -10.85 6.00
CA MET A 117 -1.26 -10.94 7.04
C MET A 117 -0.19 -9.86 6.86
N ALA A 118 0.33 -9.69 5.64
CA ALA A 118 1.36 -8.71 5.35
C ALA A 118 0.84 -7.25 5.46
N LEU A 119 -0.39 -6.98 5.06
CA LEU A 119 -1.06 -5.68 5.20
C LEU A 119 -1.35 -5.31 6.66
N GLY A 120 -1.30 -6.27 7.58
CA GLY A 120 -1.27 -6.00 9.03
C GLY A 120 0.02 -5.31 9.50
N LEU A 121 1.07 -5.25 8.66
CA LEU A 121 2.34 -4.61 8.96
C LEU A 121 2.45 -3.24 8.26
N ASP A 122 2.48 -2.15 9.04
CA ASP A 122 2.59 -0.76 8.51
C ASP A 122 3.70 -0.58 7.47
N ARG A 123 4.88 -1.12 7.75
CA ARG A 123 6.06 -1.03 6.86
C ARG A 123 5.80 -1.62 5.47
N ILE A 124 4.99 -2.68 5.38
CA ILE A 124 4.64 -3.30 4.10
C ILE A 124 3.66 -2.41 3.35
N ARG A 125 2.62 -1.90 4.04
CA ARG A 125 1.65 -0.96 3.44
C ARG A 125 2.32 0.28 2.87
N VAL A 126 3.26 0.87 3.61
CA VAL A 126 4.04 2.02 3.17
C VAL A 126 4.87 1.69 1.93
N GLY A 127 5.57 0.54 1.94
CA GLY A 127 6.34 0.08 0.79
C GLY A 127 5.49 -0.13 -0.46
N LEU A 128 4.34 -0.79 -0.32
CA LEU A 128 3.42 -1.07 -1.44
C LEU A 128 2.80 0.22 -2.01
N ASN A 129 2.36 1.15 -1.16
CA ASN A 129 1.83 2.44 -1.63
C ASN A 129 2.87 3.19 -2.43
N ARG A 130 4.10 3.29 -1.91
CA ARG A 130 5.20 3.92 -2.62
C ARG A 130 5.49 3.22 -3.95
N ALA A 131 5.56 1.89 -3.98
CA ALA A 131 5.78 1.13 -5.20
C ALA A 131 4.69 1.40 -6.26
N TYR A 132 3.42 1.42 -5.84
CA TYR A 132 2.29 1.70 -6.74
C TYR A 132 2.33 3.14 -7.29
N GLU A 133 2.53 4.13 -6.41
CA GLU A 133 2.71 5.54 -6.80
C GLU A 133 3.85 5.70 -7.82
N GLU A 134 4.97 5.01 -7.60
CA GLU A 134 6.11 5.03 -8.53
C GLU A 134 5.81 4.39 -9.88
N ALA A 135 5.01 3.30 -9.90
CA ALA A 135 4.62 2.60 -11.11
C ALA A 135 3.61 3.40 -11.96
N VAL A 136 2.71 4.16 -11.32
CA VAL A 136 1.70 4.98 -12.02
C VAL A 136 2.17 6.41 -12.31
N SER A 137 3.20 6.89 -11.61
CA SER A 137 3.79 8.20 -11.86
C SER A 137 4.74 8.16 -13.05
N ASN A 138 4.50 9.03 -14.03
CA ASN A 138 5.40 9.21 -15.19
C ASN A 138 6.80 9.70 -14.80
N ASP A 139 7.04 10.13 -13.55
CA ASP A 139 8.30 10.75 -13.14
C ASP A 139 9.42 9.75 -12.85
N LYS A 140 9.13 8.50 -12.42
CA LYS A 140 10.17 7.49 -12.15
C LYS A 140 10.41 6.50 -13.29
N ALA A 141 9.44 6.26 -14.16
CA ALA A 141 9.68 5.53 -15.42
C ALA A 141 10.79 6.20 -16.27
N ARG A 142 11.00 7.51 -16.08
CA ARG A 142 12.09 8.29 -16.70
C ARG A 142 13.48 8.05 -16.10
N LEU A 143 13.59 7.59 -14.85
CA LEU A 143 14.87 7.38 -14.15
C LEU A 143 15.31 5.90 -14.10
N GLY A 144 14.38 4.94 -14.17
CA GLY A 144 14.70 3.51 -14.16
C GLY A 144 15.17 2.96 -15.52
N ASN A 145 14.59 3.46 -16.62
CA ASN A 145 14.93 3.00 -17.98
C ASN A 145 16.32 3.47 -18.47
N SER A 146 17.02 4.33 -17.74
CA SER A 146 18.38 4.79 -18.08
C SER A 146 19.50 3.92 -17.51
N LYS A 147 19.18 2.94 -16.63
CA LYS A 147 20.18 2.01 -16.06
C LYS A 147 20.18 0.61 -16.67
N ALA A 148 19.27 0.31 -17.60
CA ALA A 148 19.22 -0.97 -18.31
C ALA A 148 19.87 -0.95 -19.71
N LEU A 149 20.60 0.11 -20.04
CA LEU A 149 21.36 0.26 -21.30
C LEU A 149 22.79 0.72 -20.99
N HIS A 150 23.60 -0.14 -20.38
CA HIS A 150 25.07 -0.10 -20.51
C HIS A 150 25.65 -1.48 -20.24
#